data_AF-A0A969BCN5-F1
#
_entry.id   AF-A0A969BCN5-F1
#
_cell.length_a   1.000
_cell.length_b   1.000
_cell.length_c   1.000
_cell.angle_alpha   90.00
_cell.angle_beta   90.00
_cell.angle_gamma   90.00
#
_symmetry.space_group_name_H-M   'P 1'
#
loop_
_entity.id
_entity.type
_entity.pdbx_description
1 polymer ?
#
loop_
_entity_poly.entity_id
_entity_poly.type
_entity_poly.pdbx_seq_one_letter_code
_entity_poly.pdbx_strand_id
1 'polypeptide(L)'
;MPAHPSASSFNYTIAAVSLNNNYVLLDATDKFSEPDLLPLWCLNGKGRLIEEGGGDWVTIPNNGYKVHINAQLAIDSALNLTGNSLAHKNHYAAYLARNTIKKYSSQQEYAQSIIDNYGVNINSAKHSNLDSLGKTLIEEVEINDGQYVQKAGKHAYFKPVLFPFITKNPFYQETRLYPVETDYPVTYLYTAKIIVPDNVSNIEIPPSAIISLPENAAKFVYQVRKLGNAFTVTWSLTINKCLFVAEEYAHIKQFYQLIFEKQNEMILLSHE
;
A
#
# COMPACT_ATOMS: atom_id res chain seq x y z
N MET A 1 -22.56 -18.57 7.39
CA MET A 1 -23.52 -18.53 6.27
C MET A 1 -24.92 -18.38 6.86
N PRO A 2 -25.80 -17.55 6.27
CA PRO A 2 -27.16 -17.41 6.77
C PRO A 2 -27.92 -18.75 6.69
N ALA A 3 -28.77 -19.02 7.68
CA ALA A 3 -29.48 -20.29 7.85
C ALA A 3 -30.50 -20.59 6.72
N HIS A 4 -30.87 -19.59 5.91
CA HIS A 4 -31.75 -19.74 4.75
C HIS A 4 -31.23 -18.88 3.58
N PRO A 5 -30.49 -19.44 2.62
CA PRO A 5 -30.14 -18.71 1.40
C PRO A 5 -31.40 -18.53 0.53
N SER A 6 -31.80 -17.28 0.29
CA SER A 6 -32.85 -16.93 -0.68
C SER A 6 -32.24 -16.24 -1.89
N ALA A 7 -32.85 -16.40 -3.07
CA ALA A 7 -32.50 -15.60 -4.25
C ALA A 7 -32.66 -14.08 -3.98
N SER A 8 -33.58 -13.70 -3.09
CA SER A 8 -33.77 -12.32 -2.63
C SER A 8 -32.70 -11.82 -1.64
N SER A 9 -31.81 -12.70 -1.16
CA SER A 9 -30.68 -12.33 -0.30
C SER A 9 -29.47 -11.83 -1.08
N PHE A 10 -29.44 -12.00 -2.41
CA PHE A 10 -28.41 -11.44 -3.27
C PHE A 10 -28.76 -10.00 -3.62
N ASN A 11 -27.78 -9.09 -3.53
CA ASN A 11 -27.95 -7.65 -3.76
C ASN A 11 -27.18 -7.13 -4.98
N TYR A 12 -26.52 -8.03 -5.73
CA TYR A 12 -25.66 -7.65 -6.85
C TYR A 12 -25.55 -8.77 -7.88
N THR A 13 -25.40 -8.42 -9.16
CA THR A 13 -25.29 -9.37 -10.27
C THR A 13 -24.10 -8.98 -11.15
N ILE A 14 -23.29 -9.97 -11.51
CA ILE A 14 -22.14 -9.86 -12.41
C ILE A 14 -22.29 -10.87 -13.55
N ALA A 15 -21.54 -10.69 -14.64
CA ALA A 15 -21.49 -11.65 -15.73
C ALA A 15 -20.44 -12.73 -15.45
N ALA A 16 -20.77 -13.98 -15.76
CA ALA A 16 -19.83 -15.09 -15.76
C ALA A 16 -19.76 -15.67 -17.18
N VAL A 17 -18.55 -15.78 -17.73
CA VAL A 17 -18.32 -16.37 -19.06
C VAL A 17 -17.63 -17.72 -18.86
N SER A 18 -18.24 -18.79 -19.35
CA SER A 18 -17.64 -20.12 -19.34
C SER A 18 -16.56 -20.23 -20.42
N LEU A 19 -15.32 -20.47 -20.00
CA LEU A 19 -14.14 -20.64 -20.86
C LEU A 19 -13.27 -21.78 -20.33
N ASN A 20 -13.02 -22.81 -21.15
CA ASN A 20 -12.15 -23.95 -20.80
C ASN A 20 -12.47 -24.60 -19.44
N ASN A 21 -13.77 -24.85 -19.17
CA ASN A 21 -14.28 -25.41 -17.91
C ASN A 21 -14.02 -24.53 -16.65
N ASN A 22 -13.71 -23.25 -16.82
CA ASN A 22 -13.65 -22.27 -15.76
C ASN A 22 -14.58 -21.09 -16.07
N TYR A 23 -14.91 -20.30 -15.05
CA TYR A 23 -15.63 -19.05 -15.22
C TYR A 23 -14.66 -17.88 -15.16
N VAL A 24 -14.77 -16.98 -16.14
CA VAL A 24 -14.20 -15.63 -16.07
C VAL A 24 -15.31 -14.68 -15.63
N LEU A 25 -15.07 -13.95 -14.54
CA LEU A 25 -16.04 -13.04 -13.96
C LEU A 25 -15.83 -11.60 -14.46
N LEU A 26 -16.91 -10.92 -14.81
CA LEU A 26 -16.90 -9.59 -15.42
C LEU A 26 -17.97 -8.69 -14.80
N ASP A 27 -17.63 -7.42 -14.64
CA ASP A 27 -18.54 -6.39 -14.14
C ASP A 27 -18.45 -5.14 -15.03
N ALA A 28 -19.52 -4.84 -15.76
CA ALA A 28 -19.57 -3.69 -16.67
C ALA A 28 -20.00 -2.38 -15.99
N THR A 29 -20.28 -2.38 -14.69
CA THR A 29 -20.77 -1.20 -13.96
C THR A 29 -19.65 -0.35 -13.37
N ASP A 30 -18.43 -0.89 -13.30
CA ASP A 30 -17.23 -0.19 -12.84
C ASP A 30 -16.24 -0.01 -14.00
N LYS A 31 -15.74 1.21 -14.19
CA LYS A 31 -14.86 1.56 -15.31
C LYS A 31 -13.49 0.89 -15.25
N PHE A 32 -13.03 0.52 -14.06
CA PHE A 32 -11.69 -0.03 -13.83
C PHE A 32 -11.70 -1.49 -13.41
N SER A 33 -12.87 -2.14 -13.39
CA SER A 33 -12.94 -3.60 -13.27
C SER A 33 -12.17 -4.26 -14.42
N GLU A 34 -11.64 -5.45 -14.15
CA GLU A 34 -10.94 -6.27 -15.13
C GLU A 34 -11.52 -7.69 -15.07
N PRO A 35 -11.31 -8.53 -16.10
CA PRO A 35 -11.61 -9.95 -15.97
C PRO A 35 -10.99 -10.52 -14.70
N ASP A 36 -11.83 -11.14 -13.86
CA ASP A 36 -11.48 -11.69 -12.55
C ASP A 36 -10.94 -10.67 -11.52
N LEU A 37 -11.12 -9.36 -11.77
CA LEU A 37 -10.89 -8.29 -10.80
C LEU A 37 -12.16 -7.45 -10.70
N LEU A 38 -13.03 -7.88 -9.78
CA LEU A 38 -14.33 -7.27 -9.56
C LEU A 38 -14.23 -6.07 -8.59
N PRO A 39 -15.21 -5.15 -8.61
CA PRO A 39 -15.28 -4.07 -7.63
C PRO A 39 -15.28 -4.57 -6.18
N LEU A 40 -14.83 -3.72 -5.24
CA LEU A 40 -14.66 -4.14 -3.85
C LEU A 40 -15.95 -4.67 -3.20
N TRP A 41 -17.11 -4.09 -3.54
CA TRP A 41 -18.41 -4.55 -3.01
C TRP A 41 -18.80 -5.96 -3.48
N CYS A 42 -18.10 -6.54 -4.46
CA CYS A 42 -18.28 -7.92 -4.89
C CYS A 42 -17.42 -8.91 -4.09
N LEU A 43 -16.45 -8.47 -3.28
CA LEU A 43 -15.50 -9.34 -2.59
C LEU A 43 -16.10 -10.04 -1.36
N ASN A 44 -17.07 -10.92 -1.59
CA ASN A 44 -17.77 -11.70 -0.56
C ASN A 44 -17.37 -13.20 -0.54
N GLY A 45 -16.31 -13.55 -1.27
CA GLY A 45 -15.75 -14.90 -1.35
C GLY A 45 -16.43 -15.84 -2.34
N LYS A 46 -17.77 -15.88 -2.41
CA LYS A 46 -18.51 -16.74 -3.35
C LYS A 46 -19.75 -16.06 -3.93
N GLY A 47 -19.95 -16.22 -5.23
CA GLY A 47 -21.17 -15.89 -5.94
C GLY A 47 -21.98 -17.14 -6.28
N ARG A 48 -23.29 -16.97 -6.53
CA ARG A 48 -24.18 -18.03 -7.01
C ARG A 48 -24.40 -17.86 -8.50
N LEU A 49 -24.11 -18.90 -9.27
CA LEU A 49 -24.39 -18.91 -10.69
C LEU A 49 -25.90 -19.07 -10.93
N ILE A 50 -26.43 -18.30 -11.86
CA ILE A 50 -27.86 -18.31 -12.20
C ILE A 50 -28.00 -18.96 -13.57
N GLU A 51 -28.41 -20.23 -13.56
CA GLU A 51 -28.60 -21.07 -14.74
C GLU A 51 -29.88 -21.90 -14.58
N GLU A 52 -30.40 -22.43 -15.69
CA GLU A 52 -31.56 -23.32 -15.69
C GLU A 52 -31.28 -24.56 -14.84
N GLY A 53 -32.20 -24.93 -13.94
CA GLY A 53 -32.01 -26.03 -12.98
C GLY A 53 -31.25 -25.66 -11.70
N GLY A 54 -30.74 -24.43 -11.59
CA GLY A 54 -30.02 -23.90 -10.44
C GLY A 54 -28.50 -24.09 -10.54
N GLY A 55 -27.76 -22.99 -10.63
CA GLY A 55 -26.31 -23.02 -10.87
C GLY A 55 -25.46 -23.23 -9.62
N ASP A 56 -24.18 -23.52 -9.82
CA ASP A 56 -23.23 -23.79 -8.74
C ASP A 56 -22.75 -22.53 -7.98
N TRP A 57 -22.04 -22.75 -6.86
CA TRP A 57 -21.28 -21.69 -6.21
C TRP A 57 -19.95 -21.47 -6.94
N VAL A 58 -19.69 -20.24 -7.33
CA VAL A 58 -18.44 -19.83 -7.98
C VAL A 58 -17.62 -19.01 -6.99
N THR A 59 -16.34 -19.34 -6.84
CA THR A 59 -15.43 -18.56 -5.99
C THR A 59 -15.12 -17.24 -6.68
N ILE A 60 -15.26 -16.15 -5.95
CA ILE A 60 -14.86 -14.83 -6.45
C ILE A 60 -13.35 -14.68 -6.25
N PRO A 61 -12.58 -14.47 -7.32
CA PRO A 61 -11.13 -14.31 -7.23
C PRO A 61 -10.77 -13.11 -6.35
N ASN A 62 -9.76 -13.29 -5.50
CA ASN A 62 -9.17 -12.22 -4.72
C ASN A 62 -7.68 -12.12 -5.03
N ASN A 63 -7.34 -11.30 -6.01
CA ASN A 63 -5.98 -11.16 -6.53
C ASN A 63 -5.03 -10.40 -5.57
N GLY A 64 -5.57 -9.88 -4.45
CA GLY A 64 -4.81 -9.12 -3.48
C GLY A 64 -4.53 -7.67 -3.90
N TYR A 65 -3.92 -6.93 -2.98
CA TYR A 65 -3.37 -5.60 -3.20
C TYR A 65 -1.85 -5.69 -3.21
N LYS A 66 -1.22 -5.30 -4.31
CA LYS A 66 0.24 -5.46 -4.48
C LYS A 66 0.89 -4.14 -4.91
N VAL A 67 1.83 -3.67 -4.11
CA VAL A 67 2.64 -2.48 -4.40
C VAL A 67 4.11 -2.78 -4.20
N HIS A 68 4.93 -2.34 -5.15
CA HIS A 68 6.38 -2.31 -5.01
C HIS A 68 6.89 -0.91 -5.34
N ILE A 69 7.52 -0.25 -4.38
CA ILE A 69 8.13 1.08 -4.52
C ILE A 69 9.65 0.95 -4.50
N ASN A 70 10.31 1.54 -5.49
CA ASN A 70 11.75 1.75 -5.51
C ASN A 70 12.05 3.24 -5.60
N ALA A 71 12.78 3.77 -4.63
CA ALA A 71 13.21 5.15 -4.60
C ALA A 71 14.74 5.26 -4.68
N GLN A 72 15.22 6.17 -5.52
CA GLN A 72 16.62 6.57 -5.63
C GLN A 72 16.70 8.03 -5.23
N LEU A 73 17.32 8.30 -4.09
CA LEU A 73 17.30 9.59 -3.42
C LEU A 73 18.73 10.04 -3.11
N ALA A 74 18.92 11.35 -3.04
CA ALA A 74 20.16 11.98 -2.60
C ALA A 74 19.85 13.17 -1.70
N ILE A 75 20.62 13.30 -0.62
CA ILE A 75 20.67 14.49 0.21
C ILE A 75 21.96 15.23 -0.16
N ASP A 76 21.87 16.50 -0.54
CA ASP A 76 23.04 17.32 -0.86
C ASP A 76 23.64 18.00 0.38
N SER A 77 24.75 18.71 0.22
CA SER A 77 25.42 19.42 1.32
C SER A 77 24.60 20.58 1.90
N ALA A 78 23.59 21.07 1.17
CA ALA A 78 22.63 22.07 1.63
C ALA A 78 21.39 21.42 2.29
N LEU A 79 21.40 20.09 2.45
CA LEU A 79 20.32 19.27 2.99
C LEU A 79 19.05 19.23 2.12
N ASN A 80 19.17 19.53 0.82
CA ASN A 80 18.05 19.31 -0.10
C ASN A 80 17.92 17.83 -0.40
N LEU A 81 16.71 17.30 -0.27
CA LEU A 81 16.36 15.95 -0.69
C LEU A 81 15.89 15.98 -2.15
N THR A 82 16.56 15.23 -3.01
CA THR A 82 16.18 15.09 -4.42
C THR A 82 16.16 13.62 -4.83
N GLY A 83 15.42 13.30 -5.89
CA GLY A 83 15.48 11.99 -6.50
C GLY A 83 14.18 11.57 -7.15
N ASN A 84 14.07 10.27 -7.45
CA ASN A 84 12.89 9.71 -8.09
C ASN A 84 12.39 8.48 -7.33
N SER A 85 11.07 8.32 -7.30
CA SER A 85 10.38 7.15 -6.77
C SER A 85 9.53 6.53 -7.86
N LEU A 86 9.63 5.21 -8.02
CA LEU A 86 8.86 4.44 -8.98
C LEU A 86 8.02 3.39 -8.22
N ALA A 87 6.69 3.56 -8.27
CA ALA A 87 5.72 2.67 -7.65
C ALA A 87 5.03 1.81 -8.71
N HIS A 88 5.21 0.50 -8.62
CA HIS A 88 4.50 -0.51 -9.40
C HIS A 88 3.29 -1.00 -8.61
N LYS A 89 2.09 -0.71 -9.11
CA LYS A 89 0.82 -1.09 -8.48
C LYS A 89 0.14 -2.15 -9.34
N ASN A 90 -0.28 -3.25 -8.73
CA ASN A 90 -0.95 -4.37 -9.40
C ASN A 90 -2.27 -4.72 -8.69
N HIS A 91 -3.18 -5.35 -9.43
CA HIS A 91 -4.48 -5.80 -8.93
C HIS A 91 -5.24 -4.68 -8.21
N TYR A 92 -5.72 -4.91 -6.98
CA TYR A 92 -6.49 -3.92 -6.22
C TYR A 92 -5.73 -2.62 -5.95
N ALA A 93 -4.40 -2.64 -5.94
CA ALA A 93 -3.60 -1.42 -5.85
C ALA A 93 -3.69 -0.56 -7.12
N ALA A 94 -3.67 -1.18 -8.30
CA ALA A 94 -3.85 -0.49 -9.57
C ALA A 94 -5.28 0.01 -9.73
N TYR A 95 -6.27 -0.84 -9.43
CA TYR A 95 -7.69 -0.51 -9.46
C TYR A 95 -8.04 0.71 -8.59
N LEU A 96 -7.59 0.72 -7.32
CA LEU A 96 -7.84 1.83 -6.41
C LEU A 96 -7.08 3.08 -6.82
N ALA A 97 -5.83 2.95 -7.29
CA ALA A 97 -5.06 4.10 -7.75
C ALA A 97 -5.69 4.74 -8.99
N ARG A 98 -6.15 3.97 -9.98
CA ARG A 98 -6.88 4.49 -11.15
C ARG A 98 -8.14 5.26 -10.74
N ASN A 99 -8.93 4.67 -9.84
CA ASN A 99 -10.12 5.30 -9.27
C ASN A 99 -9.80 6.61 -8.56
N THR A 100 -8.70 6.68 -7.82
CA THR A 100 -8.28 7.90 -7.11
C THR A 100 -7.74 8.95 -8.07
N ILE A 101 -6.80 8.60 -8.94
CA ILE A 101 -6.14 9.53 -9.88
C ILE A 101 -7.18 10.20 -10.78
N LYS A 102 -8.15 9.45 -11.30
CA LYS A 102 -9.18 9.97 -12.22
C LYS A 102 -10.24 10.85 -11.55
N LYS A 103 -10.21 11.01 -10.22
CA LYS A 103 -11.03 12.00 -9.49
C LYS A 103 -10.45 13.41 -9.52
N TYR A 104 -9.16 13.55 -9.81
CA TYR A 104 -8.49 14.85 -9.89
C TYR A 104 -8.65 15.44 -11.29
N SER A 105 -8.81 16.77 -11.36
CA SER A 105 -9.04 17.47 -12.62
C SER A 105 -7.75 17.70 -13.40
N SER A 106 -6.60 17.61 -12.73
CA SER A 106 -5.28 17.80 -13.32
C SER A 106 -4.19 17.00 -12.60
N GLN A 107 -3.05 16.84 -13.28
CA GLN A 107 -1.86 16.22 -12.71
C GLN A 107 -1.29 17.04 -11.54
N GLN A 108 -1.44 18.37 -11.58
CA GLN A 108 -0.99 19.27 -10.52
C GLN A 108 -1.82 19.11 -9.25
N GLU A 109 -3.15 19.00 -9.35
CA GLU A 109 -4.01 18.71 -8.19
C GLU A 109 -3.67 17.35 -7.58
N TYR A 110 -3.43 16.34 -8.43
CA TYR A 110 -2.99 15.03 -7.95
C TYR A 110 -1.63 15.10 -7.25
N ALA A 111 -0.65 15.81 -7.83
CA ALA A 111 0.65 16.00 -7.21
C ALA A 111 0.55 16.71 -5.85
N GLN A 112 -0.30 17.74 -5.74
CA GLN A 112 -0.57 18.40 -4.46
C GLN A 112 -1.13 17.42 -3.43
N SER A 113 -2.01 16.50 -3.83
CA SER A 113 -2.52 15.48 -2.92
C SER A 113 -1.43 14.53 -2.38
N ILE A 114 -0.37 14.28 -3.15
CA ILE A 114 0.78 13.51 -2.67
C ILE A 114 1.53 14.32 -1.60
N ILE A 115 1.76 15.61 -1.83
CA ILE A 115 2.41 16.51 -0.86
C ILE A 115 1.60 16.54 0.44
N ASP A 116 0.30 16.74 0.35
CA ASP A 116 -0.58 16.84 1.53
C ASP A 116 -0.63 15.53 2.33
N ASN A 117 -0.61 14.39 1.65
CA ASN A 117 -0.71 13.08 2.30
C ASN A 117 0.61 12.61 2.94
N TYR A 118 1.75 12.95 2.35
CA TYR A 118 3.05 12.40 2.76
C TYR A 118 4.01 13.44 3.36
N GLY A 119 3.71 14.73 3.20
CA GLY A 119 4.53 15.81 3.73
C GLY A 119 5.92 15.90 3.09
N VAL A 120 6.05 15.47 1.83
CA VAL A 120 7.27 15.61 1.03
C VAL A 120 6.94 16.40 -0.23
N ASN A 121 7.73 17.44 -0.50
CA ASN A 121 7.59 18.24 -1.70
C ASN A 121 8.07 17.47 -2.94
N ILE A 122 7.32 17.60 -4.03
CA ILE A 122 7.59 16.92 -5.29
C ILE A 122 7.50 17.92 -6.45
N ASN A 123 8.31 17.72 -7.49
CA ASN A 123 8.24 18.48 -8.73
C ASN A 123 7.12 17.97 -9.63
N SER A 124 6.97 16.65 -9.74
CA SER A 124 6.00 16.03 -10.64
C SER A 124 5.60 14.61 -10.20
N ALA A 125 4.40 14.19 -10.60
CA ALA A 125 3.90 12.83 -10.49
C ALA A 125 3.33 12.38 -11.84
N LYS A 126 3.91 11.37 -12.47
CA LYS A 126 3.54 10.87 -13.80
C LYS A 126 3.04 9.44 -13.72
N HIS A 127 2.15 9.07 -14.63
CA HIS A 127 1.54 7.73 -14.67
C HIS A 127 1.73 7.06 -16.02
N SER A 128 2.14 5.79 -16.01
CA SER A 128 2.11 4.91 -17.18
C SER A 128 1.09 3.80 -16.98
N ASN A 129 0.41 3.39 -18.06
CA ASN A 129 -0.67 2.39 -18.05
C ASN A 129 -1.92 2.78 -17.24
N LEU A 130 -2.18 4.09 -17.07
CA LEU A 130 -3.37 4.57 -16.35
C LEU A 130 -4.67 4.08 -17.00
N ASP A 131 -4.76 4.19 -18.33
CA ASP A 131 -5.92 3.75 -19.12
C ASP A 131 -5.78 2.32 -19.70
N SER A 132 -4.69 1.63 -19.38
CA SER A 132 -4.44 0.25 -19.83
C SER A 132 -4.72 -0.75 -18.71
N LEU A 133 -5.96 -1.20 -18.62
CA LEU A 133 -6.40 -2.25 -17.69
C LEU A 133 -5.61 -3.56 -17.92
N GLY A 134 -5.44 -4.36 -16.88
CA GLY A 134 -4.68 -5.62 -16.90
C GLY A 134 -3.16 -5.43 -16.85
N LYS A 135 -2.66 -4.20 -17.07
CA LYS A 135 -1.24 -3.88 -16.94
C LYS A 135 -0.93 -3.27 -15.57
N THR A 136 0.30 -3.48 -15.11
CA THR A 136 0.85 -2.79 -13.93
C THR A 136 0.74 -1.28 -14.13
N LEU A 137 0.07 -0.59 -13.21
CA LEU A 137 0.08 0.86 -13.14
C LEU A 137 1.42 1.30 -12.55
N ILE A 138 2.14 2.16 -13.27
CA ILE A 138 3.42 2.71 -12.82
C ILE A 138 3.20 4.18 -12.49
N GLU A 139 3.61 4.57 -11.29
CA GLU A 139 3.63 5.95 -10.83
C GLU A 139 5.07 6.38 -10.57
N GLU A 140 5.50 7.43 -11.26
CA GLU A 140 6.81 8.04 -11.11
C GLU A 140 6.65 9.38 -10.41
N VAL A 141 7.34 9.56 -9.29
CA VAL A 141 7.33 10.79 -8.50
C VAL A 141 8.74 11.35 -8.47
N GLU A 142 8.88 12.60 -8.90
CA GLU A 142 10.12 13.37 -8.85
C GLU A 142 10.12 14.19 -7.55
N ILE A 143 11.02 13.86 -6.63
CA ILE A 143 11.14 14.49 -5.31
C ILE A 143 12.13 15.64 -5.39
N ASN A 144 11.76 16.78 -4.79
CA ASN A 144 12.60 17.95 -4.61
C ASN A 144 12.11 18.73 -3.40
N ASP A 145 12.78 18.53 -2.26
CA ASP A 145 12.36 19.10 -1.00
C ASP A 145 13.56 19.65 -0.22
N GLY A 146 13.65 20.97 -0.14
CA GLY A 146 14.66 21.69 0.63
C GLY A 146 14.36 21.80 2.12
N GLN A 147 13.23 21.28 2.60
CA GLN A 147 12.82 21.36 4.01
C GLN A 147 12.58 19.99 4.67
N TYR A 148 12.63 18.91 3.89
CA TYR A 148 12.40 17.55 4.41
C TYR A 148 13.45 17.12 5.43
N VAL A 149 14.72 17.46 5.18
CA VAL A 149 15.83 17.19 6.09
C VAL A 149 15.98 18.38 7.03
N GLN A 150 15.68 18.16 8.31
CA GLN A 150 15.68 19.22 9.31
C GLN A 150 17.04 19.31 10.00
N LYS A 151 17.58 20.53 10.09
CA LYS A 151 18.85 20.80 10.76
C LYS A 151 18.63 21.27 12.20
N ALA A 152 19.34 20.67 13.15
CA ALA A 152 19.40 21.08 14.55
C ALA A 152 20.87 21.15 15.01
N GLY A 153 21.45 22.34 14.98
CA GLY A 153 22.86 22.55 15.32
C GLY A 153 23.80 21.80 14.38
N LYS A 154 24.58 20.85 14.94
CA LYS A 154 25.49 19.96 14.18
C LYS A 154 24.82 18.70 13.64
N HIS A 155 23.54 18.52 13.92
CA HIS A 155 22.79 17.35 13.50
C HIS A 155 21.79 17.70 12.40
N ALA A 156 21.47 16.71 11.57
CA ALA A 156 20.34 16.74 10.65
C ALA A 156 19.53 15.46 10.79
N TYR A 157 18.21 15.53 10.67
CA TYR A 157 17.33 14.37 10.78
C TYR A 157 16.20 14.39 9.76
N PHE A 158 15.76 13.20 9.37
CA PHE A 158 14.66 13.00 8.43
C PHE A 158 14.05 11.62 8.60
N LYS A 159 12.82 11.43 8.12
CA LYS A 159 12.19 10.11 8.06
C LYS A 159 12.65 9.39 6.78
N PRO A 160 13.23 8.18 6.85
CA PRO A 160 13.71 7.50 5.66
C PRO A 160 12.59 6.86 4.83
N VAL A 161 11.37 6.75 5.38
CA VAL A 161 10.19 6.23 4.68
C VAL A 161 9.35 7.41 4.18
N LEU A 162 9.57 7.83 2.94
CA LEU A 162 8.84 8.95 2.32
C LEU A 162 7.36 8.59 2.07
N PHE A 163 7.09 7.34 1.71
CA PHE A 163 5.75 6.85 1.35
C PHE A 163 5.35 5.70 2.30
N PRO A 164 4.93 6.00 3.53
CA PRO A 164 4.49 4.99 4.49
C PRO A 164 3.21 4.29 4.03
N PHE A 165 2.99 3.08 4.55
CA PHE A 165 1.75 2.33 4.32
C PHE A 165 0.57 2.98 5.04
N ILE A 166 0.82 3.51 6.24
CA ILE A 166 -0.17 4.22 7.06
C ILE A 166 0.42 5.53 7.60
N THR A 167 -0.37 6.59 7.56
CA THR A 167 -0.04 7.88 8.19
C THR A 167 -0.67 8.05 9.58
N LYS A 168 -1.58 7.13 9.95
CA LYS A 168 -2.18 6.99 11.28
C LYS A 168 -2.66 5.56 11.49
N ASN A 169 -2.76 5.12 12.74
CA ASN A 169 -3.35 3.83 13.05
C ASN A 169 -4.86 3.86 12.76
N PRO A 170 -5.41 2.98 11.90
CA PRO A 170 -6.85 2.92 11.63
C PRO A 170 -7.66 2.35 12.81
N PHE A 171 -7.01 1.70 13.78
CA PHE A 171 -7.64 1.07 14.94
C PHE A 171 -7.45 1.91 16.21
N TYR A 172 -8.46 2.71 16.55
CA TYR A 172 -8.42 3.62 17.70
C TYR A 172 -9.31 3.19 18.88
N GLN A 173 -10.20 2.21 18.68
CA GLN A 173 -11.08 1.73 19.76
C GLN A 173 -10.28 0.88 20.74
N GLU A 174 -10.70 0.85 22.02
CA GLU A 174 -10.07 -0.01 23.03
C GLU A 174 -10.48 -1.48 22.84
N THR A 175 -11.74 -1.72 22.54
CA THR A 175 -12.30 -3.06 22.32
C THR A 175 -13.27 -3.06 21.14
N ARG A 176 -13.55 -4.27 20.62
CA ARG A 176 -14.55 -4.50 19.57
C ARG A 176 -15.38 -5.74 19.88
N LEU A 177 -16.66 -5.68 19.54
CA LEU A 177 -17.57 -6.83 19.55
C LEU A 177 -17.68 -7.52 18.19
N TYR A 178 -17.37 -6.79 17.11
CA TYR A 178 -17.43 -7.28 15.73
C TYR A 178 -16.03 -7.49 15.17
N PRO A 179 -15.86 -8.45 14.25
CA PRO A 179 -14.56 -8.70 13.62
C PRO A 179 -14.07 -7.49 12.82
N VAL A 180 -12.77 -7.49 12.54
CA VAL A 180 -12.16 -6.61 11.53
C VAL A 180 -12.10 -7.37 10.21
N GLU A 181 -12.74 -6.80 9.20
CA GLU A 181 -12.72 -7.34 7.83
C GLU A 181 -11.90 -6.42 6.93
N THR A 182 -11.08 -7.03 6.06
CA THR A 182 -10.37 -6.35 4.97
C THR A 182 -10.73 -7.01 3.65
N ASP A 183 -10.90 -6.23 2.59
CA ASP A 183 -11.39 -6.74 1.31
C ASP A 183 -10.43 -7.77 0.66
N TYR A 184 -9.13 -7.62 0.88
CA TYR A 184 -8.10 -8.39 0.17
C TYR A 184 -6.82 -8.60 0.99
N PRO A 185 -6.03 -9.66 0.68
CA PRO A 185 -4.69 -9.78 1.22
C PRO A 185 -3.80 -8.68 0.64
N VAL A 186 -2.82 -8.23 1.43
CA VAL A 186 -1.92 -7.13 1.09
C VAL A 186 -0.50 -7.65 0.95
N THR A 187 0.20 -7.22 -0.09
CA THR A 187 1.65 -7.33 -0.21
C THR A 187 2.22 -5.97 -0.59
N TYR A 188 3.10 -5.45 0.23
CA TYR A 188 3.76 -4.17 0.01
C TYR A 188 5.27 -4.34 0.16
N LEU A 189 6.03 -3.83 -0.79
CA LEU A 189 7.48 -3.78 -0.73
C LEU A 189 7.93 -2.34 -1.00
N TYR A 190 8.78 -1.82 -0.15
CA TYR A 190 9.40 -0.52 -0.30
C TYR A 190 10.91 -0.67 -0.17
N THR A 191 11.63 -0.10 -1.12
CA THR A 191 13.08 0.04 -1.08
C THR A 191 13.44 1.46 -1.45
N ALA A 192 14.19 2.15 -0.58
CA ALA A 192 14.79 3.43 -0.88
C ALA A 192 16.30 3.34 -0.68
N LYS A 193 17.06 3.73 -1.70
CA LYS A 193 18.48 4.01 -1.55
C LYS A 193 18.65 5.53 -1.44
N ILE A 194 19.30 5.96 -0.37
CA ILE A 194 19.55 7.38 -0.10
C ILE A 194 21.05 7.58 -0.02
N ILE A 195 21.59 8.42 -0.89
CA ILE A 195 22.97 8.87 -0.88
C ILE A 195 23.05 10.10 0.01
N VAL A 196 24.06 10.17 0.89
CA VAL A 196 24.36 11.35 1.70
C VAL A 196 25.72 11.93 1.32
N PRO A 197 25.98 13.21 1.63
CA PRO A 197 27.25 13.83 1.30
C PRO A 197 28.40 13.26 2.15
N ASP A 198 29.61 13.38 1.63
CA ASP A 198 30.81 12.82 2.28
C ASP A 198 31.21 13.55 3.58
N ASN A 199 30.63 14.73 3.85
CA ASN A 199 30.86 15.51 5.07
C ASN A 199 30.03 15.06 6.28
N VAL A 200 29.35 13.92 6.19
CA VAL A 200 28.60 13.30 7.29
C VAL A 200 29.55 12.36 8.05
N SER A 201 29.89 12.72 9.29
CA SER A 201 30.84 11.97 10.11
C SER A 201 30.20 10.76 10.79
N ASN A 202 28.93 10.88 11.21
CA ASN A 202 28.16 9.79 11.81
C ASN A 202 26.74 9.70 11.26
N ILE A 203 26.21 8.47 11.18
CA ILE A 203 24.83 8.17 10.78
C ILE A 203 24.25 7.20 11.80
N GLU A 204 23.29 7.65 12.59
CA GLU A 204 22.51 6.78 13.46
C GLU A 204 21.27 6.31 12.71
N ILE A 205 21.19 4.99 12.52
CA ILE A 205 20.09 4.35 11.81
C ILE A 205 19.16 3.64 12.80
N PRO A 206 17.83 3.62 12.56
CA PRO A 206 16.92 2.86 13.39
C PRO A 206 17.20 1.35 13.36
N PRO A 207 16.94 0.63 14.46
CA PRO A 207 17.16 -0.81 14.52
C PRO A 207 16.18 -1.55 13.61
N SER A 208 16.66 -2.64 13.00
CA SER A 208 15.81 -3.53 12.20
C SER A 208 14.74 -4.20 13.08
N ALA A 209 13.58 -4.50 12.51
CA ALA A 209 12.50 -5.15 13.23
C ALA A 209 11.75 -6.15 12.35
N ILE A 210 11.26 -7.21 13.00
CA ILE A 210 10.28 -8.15 12.44
C ILE A 210 9.11 -8.18 13.40
N ILE A 211 7.93 -7.82 12.90
CA ILE A 211 6.67 -7.83 13.64
C ILE A 211 5.78 -8.85 12.95
N SER A 212 5.16 -9.77 13.68
CA SER A 212 4.35 -10.84 13.08
C SER A 212 3.15 -11.16 13.94
N LEU A 213 2.05 -11.50 13.29
CA LEU A 213 0.87 -12.08 13.91
C LEU A 213 0.94 -13.61 13.82
N PRO A 214 0.24 -14.34 14.72
CA PRO A 214 0.16 -15.79 14.68
C PRO A 214 -0.32 -16.34 13.33
N GLU A 215 -0.03 -17.61 13.06
CA GLU A 215 -0.50 -18.34 11.87
C GLU A 215 -0.15 -17.68 10.53
N ASN A 216 0.91 -16.84 10.50
CA ASN A 216 1.27 -16.02 9.35
C ASN A 216 0.15 -15.09 8.86
N ALA A 217 -0.76 -14.68 9.75
CA ALA A 217 -1.87 -13.79 9.42
C ALA A 217 -1.38 -12.43 8.88
N ALA A 218 -0.32 -11.89 9.46
CA ALA A 218 0.38 -10.71 8.96
C ALA A 218 1.85 -10.70 9.38
N LYS A 219 2.70 -10.04 8.59
CA LYS A 219 4.12 -9.85 8.86
C LYS A 219 4.61 -8.51 8.31
N PHE A 220 5.36 -7.78 9.13
CA PHE A 220 6.09 -6.59 8.74
C PHE A 220 7.56 -6.77 9.02
N VAL A 221 8.42 -6.41 8.06
CA VAL A 221 9.87 -6.44 8.19
C VAL A 221 10.41 -5.07 7.83
N TYR A 222 11.24 -4.49 8.69
CA TYR A 222 11.89 -3.21 8.48
C TYR A 222 13.39 -3.35 8.67
N GLN A 223 14.17 -2.78 7.76
CA GLN A 223 15.61 -2.82 7.79
C GLN A 223 16.24 -1.57 7.18
N VAL A 224 17.28 -1.06 7.84
CA VAL A 224 18.18 -0.06 7.28
C VAL A 224 19.58 -0.66 7.21
N ARG A 225 20.24 -0.57 6.05
CA ARG A 225 21.63 -1.01 5.85
C ARG A 225 22.45 0.13 5.29
N LYS A 226 23.63 0.38 5.87
CA LYS A 226 24.61 1.33 5.32
C LYS A 226 25.59 0.60 4.39
N LEU A 227 25.90 1.22 3.24
CA LEU A 227 26.92 0.78 2.30
C LEU A 227 27.64 2.02 1.73
N GLY A 228 28.89 2.25 2.16
CA GLY A 228 29.63 3.45 1.78
C GLY A 228 28.95 4.74 2.26
N ASN A 229 28.76 5.70 1.36
CA ASN A 229 28.05 6.96 1.59
C ASN A 229 26.54 6.88 1.30
N ALA A 230 26.00 5.66 1.13
CA ALA A 230 24.58 5.45 0.96
C ALA A 230 24.03 4.54 2.06
N PHE A 231 22.74 4.61 2.28
CA PHE A 231 22.01 3.58 3.02
C PHE A 231 20.77 3.17 2.24
N THR A 232 20.38 1.91 2.44
CA THR A 232 19.18 1.32 1.87
C THR A 232 18.20 1.09 3.00
N VAL A 233 17.00 1.64 2.85
CA VAL A 233 15.86 1.44 3.73
C VAL A 233 14.91 0.52 3.00
N THR A 234 14.67 -0.65 3.57
CA THR A 234 13.73 -1.63 3.02
C THR A 234 12.69 -1.94 4.07
N TRP A 235 11.42 -1.93 3.67
CA TRP A 235 10.39 -2.56 4.46
C TRP A 235 9.43 -3.35 3.59
N SER A 236 8.86 -4.41 4.18
CA SER A 236 7.83 -5.22 3.54
C SER A 236 6.68 -5.45 4.51
N LEU A 237 5.47 -5.50 3.96
CA LEU A 237 4.25 -5.84 4.67
C LEU A 237 3.52 -6.94 3.90
N THR A 238 3.12 -7.97 4.61
CA THR A 238 2.20 -8.99 4.11
C THR A 238 1.04 -9.13 5.10
N ILE A 239 -0.19 -9.07 4.60
CA ILE A 239 -1.41 -9.39 5.35
C ILE A 239 -2.12 -10.47 4.56
N ASN A 240 -2.18 -11.68 5.08
CA ASN A 240 -2.77 -12.84 4.39
C ASN A 240 -4.20 -13.11 4.84
N LYS A 241 -4.54 -12.69 6.07
CA LYS A 241 -5.85 -12.91 6.68
C LYS A 241 -6.75 -11.70 6.42
N CYS A 242 -7.96 -11.95 5.90
CA CYS A 242 -8.95 -10.92 5.63
C CYS A 242 -10.00 -10.73 6.74
N LEU A 243 -10.00 -11.60 7.76
CA LEU A 243 -10.97 -11.59 8.84
C LEU A 243 -10.25 -11.81 10.18
N PHE A 244 -10.26 -10.83 11.05
CA PHE A 244 -9.75 -10.92 12.42
C PHE A 244 -10.93 -10.90 13.40
N VAL A 245 -11.09 -11.94 14.21
CA VAL A 245 -12.18 -12.03 15.19
C VAL A 245 -11.98 -11.02 16.33
N ALA A 246 -13.00 -10.81 17.15
CA ALA A 246 -12.97 -9.80 18.23
C ALA A 246 -11.79 -10.03 19.20
N GLU A 247 -11.46 -11.28 19.49
CA GLU A 247 -10.35 -11.70 20.36
C GLU A 247 -8.98 -11.35 19.76
N GLU A 248 -8.88 -11.24 18.43
CA GLU A 248 -7.65 -10.86 17.74
C GLU A 248 -7.49 -9.34 17.61
N TYR A 249 -8.50 -8.55 18.00
CA TYR A 249 -8.52 -7.11 17.78
C TYR A 249 -7.34 -6.38 18.44
N ALA A 250 -7.01 -6.75 19.67
CA ALA A 250 -5.88 -6.14 20.38
C ALA A 250 -4.55 -6.37 19.64
N HIS A 251 -4.37 -7.56 19.04
CA HIS A 251 -3.17 -7.89 18.28
C HIS A 251 -3.07 -7.10 16.98
N ILE A 252 -4.15 -6.98 16.20
CA ILE A 252 -4.13 -6.21 14.95
C ILE A 252 -3.97 -4.71 15.21
N LYS A 253 -4.57 -4.17 16.29
CA LYS A 253 -4.38 -2.78 16.74
C LYS A 253 -2.91 -2.50 17.05
N GLN A 254 -2.28 -3.37 17.85
CA GLN A 254 -0.87 -3.23 18.21
C GLN A 254 0.05 -3.43 17.00
N PHE A 255 -0.27 -4.35 16.09
CA PHE A 255 0.49 -4.58 14.87
C PHE A 255 0.56 -3.31 14.00
N TYR A 256 -0.58 -2.66 13.75
CA TYR A 256 -0.61 -1.40 13.01
C TYR A 256 0.07 -0.25 13.78
N GLN A 257 -0.01 -0.24 15.11
CA GLN A 257 0.68 0.75 15.94
C GLN A 257 2.19 0.67 15.77
N LEU A 258 2.76 -0.53 15.86
CA LEU A 258 4.20 -0.75 15.71
C LEU A 258 4.68 -0.46 14.28
N ILE A 259 3.86 -0.73 13.25
CA ILE A 259 4.16 -0.33 11.86
C ILE A 259 4.23 1.19 11.76
N PHE A 260 3.23 1.90 12.31
CA PHE A 260 3.20 3.36 12.29
C PHE A 260 4.44 3.95 12.97
N GLU A 261 4.81 3.44 14.14
CA GLU A 261 6.02 3.87 14.86
C GLU A 261 7.27 3.63 14.02
N LYS A 262 7.44 2.43 13.47
CA LYS A 262 8.59 2.08 12.61
C LYS A 262 8.70 2.92 11.35
N GLN A 263 7.58 3.25 10.71
CA GLN A 263 7.58 4.11 9.52
C GLN A 263 7.86 5.58 9.85
N ASN A 264 7.75 5.98 11.13
CA ASN A 264 8.04 7.34 11.60
C ASN A 264 9.39 7.51 12.30
N GLU A 265 10.18 6.43 12.48
CA GLU A 265 11.54 6.53 13.01
C GLU A 265 12.41 7.43 12.11
N MET A 266 13.31 8.18 12.72
CA MET A 266 14.19 9.12 12.02
C MET A 266 15.60 8.55 11.90
N ILE A 267 16.29 8.92 10.83
CA ILE A 267 17.75 8.79 10.74
C ILE A 267 18.36 10.11 11.21
N LEU A 268 19.41 10.02 12.02
CA LEU A 268 20.19 11.16 12.48
C LEU A 268 21.55 11.18 11.76
N LEU A 269 21.87 12.30 11.13
CA LEU A 269 23.16 12.60 10.54
C LEU A 269 23.89 13.58 11.46
N SER A 270 25.16 13.34 11.72
CA SER A 270 26.02 14.27 12.47
C SER A 270 27.14 14.78 11.58
N HIS A 271 27.42 16.07 11.72
CA HIS A 271 28.57 16.75 11.11
C HIS A 271 29.57 17.13 12.21
N GLU A 272 30.86 17.17 11.87
CA GLU A 272 31.91 17.64 12.79
C GLU A 272 31.80 19.14 13.11
#